data_AF-A0AAD0MRE7-F1
#
_entry.id   AF-A0AAD0MRE7-F1
#
_cell.length_a   1.000
_cell.length_b   1.000
_cell.length_c   1.000
_cell.angle_alpha   90.00
_cell.angle_beta   90.00
_cell.angle_gamma   90.00
#
_symmetry.space_group_name_H-M   'P 1'
#
loop_
_entity.id
_entity.type
_entity.pdbx_description
1 polymer ?
#
loop_
_entity_poly.entity_id
_entity_poly.type
_entity_poly.pdbx_seq_one_letter_code
_entity_poly.pdbx_strand_id
1 'polypeptide(L)'
;MNYTHLEHIFVALMIQFMLLPFVSAKVSGSIAIALLLGREIAQHEYKLGVQRGWEWGETLPVGMFEGVWRGWTLDSALDVILPALACIMAAAILHVLGKK
;
A
#
# COMPACT_ATOMS: atom_id res chain seq x y z
N MET A 1 14.35 9.88 -11.59
CA MET A 1 14.37 8.61 -10.83
C MET A 1 13.33 8.77 -9.74
N ASN A 2 12.24 8.00 -9.78
CA ASN A 2 11.13 8.16 -8.83
C ASN A 2 11.58 7.65 -7.45
N TYR A 3 11.72 8.56 -6.49
CA TYR A 3 12.03 8.23 -5.09
C TYR A 3 10.79 7.80 -4.30
N THR A 4 9.61 7.82 -4.93
CA THR A 4 8.30 7.54 -4.34
C THR A 4 8.25 6.15 -3.67
N HIS A 5 8.90 5.15 -4.26
CA HIS A 5 8.96 3.81 -3.65
C HIS A 5 9.67 3.83 -2.28
N LEU A 6 10.70 4.67 -2.10
CA LEU A 6 11.41 4.80 -0.82
C LEU A 6 10.55 5.51 0.22
N GLU A 7 9.76 6.50 -0.20
CA GLU A 7 8.80 7.18 0.67
C GLU A 7 7.73 6.20 1.16
N HIS A 8 7.21 5.36 0.27
CA HIS A 8 6.25 4.31 0.64
C HIS A 8 6.86 3.26 1.59
N ILE A 9 8.13 2.87 1.39
CA ILE A 9 8.84 2.00 2.34
C ILE A 9 8.90 2.67 3.72
N PHE A 10 9.30 3.94 3.77
CA PHE A 10 9.41 4.69 5.01
C PHE A 10 8.06 4.80 5.73
N VAL A 11 7.00 5.17 5.00
CA VAL A 11 5.64 5.27 5.55
C VAL A 11 5.15 3.91 6.05
N ALA A 12 5.37 2.82 5.32
CA ALA A 12 4.96 1.49 5.74
C ALA A 12 5.66 1.05 7.03
N LEU A 13 6.98 1.24 7.11
CA LEU A 13 7.74 0.93 8.32
C LEU A 13 7.29 1.80 9.49
N MET A 14 7.04 3.10 9.26
CA MET A 14 6.53 4.00 10.30
C MET A 14 5.19 3.50 10.86
N ILE A 15 4.23 3.13 10.00
CA ILE A 15 2.95 2.55 10.42
C ILE A 15 3.19 1.25 11.20
N GLN A 16 4.04 0.35 10.69
CA GLN A 16 4.34 -0.91 11.34
C GLN A 16 4.89 -0.70 12.76
N PHE A 17 5.91 0.15 12.92
CA PHE A 17 6.53 0.44 14.21
C PHE A 17 5.59 1.16 15.18
N MET A 18 4.77 2.09 14.70
CA MET A 18 3.77 2.80 15.53
C MET A 18 2.70 1.85 16.08
N LEU A 19 2.40 0.76 15.38
CA LEU A 19 1.38 -0.20 15.79
C LEU A 19 1.91 -1.33 16.69
N LEU A 20 3.23 -1.50 16.84
CA LEU A 20 3.83 -2.53 17.69
C LEU A 20 3.35 -2.54 19.16
N PRO A 21 3.03 -1.39 19.81
CA PRO A 21 2.49 -1.43 21.17
C PRO A 21 1.12 -2.11 21.28
N PHE A 22 0.38 -2.20 20.18
CA PHE A 22 -1.00 -2.69 20.15
C PHE A 22 -1.13 -4.10 19.55
N VAL A 23 -0.28 -4.43 18.59
CA VAL A 23 -0.34 -5.69 17.83
C VAL A 23 1.06 -6.24 17.52
N SER A 24 1.15 -7.49 17.08
CA SER A 24 2.44 -8.11 16.71
C SER A 24 3.08 -7.45 15.47
N ALA A 25 4.39 -7.64 15.28
CA ALA A 25 5.13 -7.13 14.13
C ALA A 25 4.57 -7.64 12.79
N LYS A 26 4.03 -8.87 12.77
CA LYS A 26 3.38 -9.45 11.59
C LYS A 26 2.06 -8.73 11.27
N VAL A 27 1.21 -8.54 12.28
CA VAL A 27 -0.11 -7.91 12.10
C VAL A 27 0.03 -6.44 11.71
N SER A 28 0.88 -5.68 12.41
CA SER A 28 1.18 -4.29 12.08
C SER A 28 1.75 -4.13 10.66
N GLY A 29 2.64 -5.04 10.25
CA GLY A 29 3.16 -5.07 8.87
C GLY A 29 2.06 -5.35 7.84
N SER A 30 1.17 -6.32 8.10
CA SER A 30 0.03 -6.59 7.21
C SER A 30 -0.92 -5.39 7.09
N ILE A 31 -1.17 -4.66 8.19
CA ILE A 31 -1.99 -3.44 8.17
C ILE A 31 -1.33 -2.36 7.30
N ALA A 32 -0.03 -2.11 7.48
CA ALA A 32 0.71 -1.12 6.69
C ALA A 32 0.63 -1.43 5.18
N ILE A 33 0.81 -2.70 4.80
CA ILE A 33 0.73 -3.14 3.40
C ILE A 33 -0.69 -2.98 2.86
N ALA A 34 -1.72 -3.34 3.63
CA ALA A 34 -3.11 -3.22 3.22
C ALA A 34 -3.51 -1.76 2.96
N LEU A 35 -3.02 -0.82 3.76
CA LEU A 35 -3.27 0.61 3.57
C LEU A 35 -2.64 1.13 2.27
N LEU A 36 -1.39 0.76 1.99
CA LEU A 36 -0.71 1.16 0.74
C LEU A 36 -1.34 0.51 -0.50
N LEU A 37 -1.72 -0.77 -0.39
CA LEU A 37 -2.44 -1.47 -1.46
C LEU A 37 -3.78 -0.80 -1.74
N GLY A 38 -4.56 -0.47 -0.71
CA GLY A 38 -5.82 0.25 -0.85
C GLY A 38 -5.65 1.62 -1.50
N ARG A 39 -4.58 2.36 -1.14
CA ARG A 39 -4.23 3.63 -1.77
C ARG A 39 -3.97 3.47 -3.27
N GLU A 40 -3.19 2.47 -3.67
CA GLU A 40 -2.90 2.24 -5.11
C GLU A 40 -4.13 1.79 -5.89
N ILE A 41 -4.99 0.95 -5.31
CA ILE A 41 -6.27 0.57 -5.92
C ILE A 41 -7.14 1.81 -6.14
N ALA A 42 -7.32 2.65 -5.12
CA ALA A 42 -8.09 3.89 -5.24
C ALA A 42 -7.51 4.84 -6.29
N GLN A 43 -6.17 4.89 -6.39
CA GLN A 43 -5.49 5.68 -7.43
C GLN A 43 -5.76 5.14 -8.84
N HIS A 44 -5.82 3.83 -9.02
CA HIS A 44 -6.21 3.22 -10.30
C HIS A 44 -7.66 3.49 -10.66
N GLU A 45 -8.58 3.36 -9.70
CA GLU A 45 -10.00 3.68 -9.91
C GLU A 45 -10.19 5.15 -10.28
N TYR A 46 -9.49 6.05 -9.60
CA TYR A 46 -9.50 7.47 -9.93
C TYR A 46 -9.02 7.74 -11.35
N LYS A 47 -7.85 7.20 -11.74
CA LYS A 47 -7.31 7.35 -13.09
C LYS A 47 -8.27 6.79 -14.15
N LEU A 48 -8.88 5.64 -13.88
CA LEU A 48 -9.84 5.00 -14.78
C LEU A 48 -11.14 5.82 -14.90
N GLY A 49 -11.63 6.37 -13.79
CA GLY A 49 -12.78 7.28 -13.79
C GLY A 49 -12.51 8.50 -14.67
N VAL A 50 -11.40 9.20 -14.45
CA VAL A 50 -11.01 10.38 -15.24
C VAL A 50 -10.87 10.04 -16.73
N GLN A 51 -10.29 8.88 -17.07
CA GLN A 51 -10.20 8.42 -18.47
C GLN A 51 -11.57 8.18 -19.12
N ARG A 52 -12.60 7.89 -18.32
CA ARG A 52 -13.99 7.72 -18.77
C ARG A 52 -14.79 9.02 -18.77
N GLY A 53 -14.15 10.15 -18.52
CA GLY A 53 -14.80 11.46 -18.47
C GLY A 53 -15.52 11.74 -17.15
N TRP A 54 -15.21 11.02 -16.08
CA TRP A 54 -15.78 11.28 -14.76
C TRP A 54 -15.33 12.64 -14.21
N GLU A 55 -16.28 13.41 -13.68
CA GLU A 55 -16.03 14.65 -12.96
C GLU A 55 -16.33 14.51 -11.45
N TRP A 56 -15.64 15.31 -10.64
CA TRP A 56 -15.82 15.29 -9.20
C TRP A 56 -17.26 15.65 -8.81
N GLY A 57 -17.90 14.79 -8.02
CA GLY A 57 -19.31 14.93 -7.62
C GLY A 57 -20.26 13.99 -8.38
N GLU A 58 -19.80 13.36 -9.46
CA GLU A 58 -20.55 12.31 -10.14
C GLU A 58 -20.30 10.93 -9.50
N THR A 59 -21.20 9.99 -9.77
CA THR A 59 -20.97 8.59 -9.41
C THR A 59 -19.79 8.05 -10.21
N LEU A 60 -18.77 7.55 -9.52
CA LEU A 60 -17.58 6.99 -10.17
C LEU A 60 -17.97 5.82 -11.09
N PRO A 61 -17.74 5.91 -12.42
CA PRO A 61 -18.20 4.91 -13.37
C PRO A 61 -17.19 3.76 -13.46
N VAL A 62 -16.82 3.19 -12.31
CA VAL A 62 -15.80 2.16 -12.15
C VAL A 62 -16.37 1.03 -11.30
N GLY A 63 -16.20 -0.21 -11.76
CA GLY A 63 -16.65 -1.38 -10.99
C GLY A 63 -15.84 -1.54 -9.70
N MET A 64 -16.45 -2.07 -8.64
CA MET A 64 -15.85 -2.23 -7.30
C MET A 64 -14.49 -2.94 -7.27
N PHE A 65 -14.17 -3.76 -8.27
CA PHE A 65 -12.89 -4.47 -8.35
C PHE A 65 -12.06 -4.08 -9.58
N GLU A 66 -12.49 -3.11 -10.37
CA GLU A 66 -11.75 -2.73 -11.58
C GLU A 66 -10.36 -2.17 -11.26
N GLY A 67 -10.19 -1.43 -10.17
CA GLY A 67 -8.87 -0.93 -9.74
C GLY A 67 -7.90 -2.02 -9.26
N VAL A 68 -8.42 -3.21 -8.93
CA VAL A 68 -7.60 -4.38 -8.57
C VAL A 68 -6.97 -5.00 -9.82
N TRP A 69 -7.67 -4.98 -10.96
CA TRP A 69 -7.24 -5.70 -12.17
C TRP A 69 -6.73 -4.79 -13.29
N ARG A 70 -7.04 -3.49 -13.27
CA ARG A 70 -6.67 -2.53 -14.32
C ARG A 70 -5.88 -1.35 -13.76
N GLY A 71 -5.05 -0.75 -14.61
CA GLY A 71 -4.30 0.47 -14.28
C GLY A 71 -2.90 0.23 -13.68
N TRP A 72 -2.58 -1.02 -13.34
CA TRP A 72 -1.28 -1.39 -12.79
C TRP A 72 -0.16 -1.13 -13.78
N THR A 73 0.84 -0.40 -13.30
CA THR A 73 2.12 -0.22 -13.96
C THR A 73 3.20 -0.87 -13.11
N LEU A 74 4.39 -1.07 -13.67
CA LEU A 74 5.53 -1.59 -12.90
C LEU A 74 5.85 -0.67 -11.71
N ASP A 75 5.78 0.65 -11.90
CA ASP A 75 6.00 1.65 -10.85
C ASP A 75 5.00 1.49 -9.69
N SER A 76 3.70 1.40 -10.00
CA SER A 76 2.66 1.17 -8.99
C SER A 76 2.80 -0.20 -8.30
N ALA A 77 3.22 -1.24 -9.02
CA ALA A 77 3.49 -2.54 -8.41
C ALA A 77 4.67 -2.45 -7.42
N LEU A 78 5.73 -1.71 -7.75
CA LEU A 78 6.87 -1.49 -6.87
C LEU A 78 6.51 -0.63 -5.65
N ASP A 79 5.56 0.29 -5.77
CA ASP A 79 4.99 1.08 -4.67
C ASP A 79 4.27 0.23 -3.61
N VAL A 80 3.91 -1.02 -3.92
CA VAL A 80 3.30 -1.96 -2.95
C VAL A 80 4.27 -3.07 -2.55
N ILE A 81 4.98 -3.65 -3.52
CA ILE A 81 5.85 -4.80 -3.31
C ILE A 81 7.06 -4.42 -2.44
N LEU A 82 7.71 -3.28 -2.70
CA LEU A 82 8.90 -2.90 -1.96
C LEU A 82 8.59 -2.59 -0.48
N PRO A 83 7.54 -1.82 -0.15
CA PRO A 83 7.11 -1.66 1.23
C PRO A 83 6.70 -2.98 1.91
N ALA A 84 6.07 -3.89 1.17
CA ALA A 84 5.71 -5.20 1.69
C ALA A 84 6.94 -6.03 2.07
N LEU A 85 7.95 -6.07 1.20
CA LEU A 85 9.22 -6.73 1.49
C LEU A 85 9.91 -6.11 2.70
N ALA A 86 9.94 -4.78 2.79
CA ALA A 86 10.50 -4.07 3.94
C ALA A 86 9.77 -4.44 5.25
N CYS A 87 8.43 -4.49 5.24
CA CYS A 87 7.66 -4.86 6.43
C CYS A 87 7.86 -6.31 6.85
N ILE A 88 7.98 -7.23 5.88
CA ILE A 88 8.28 -8.64 6.14
C ILE A 88 9.68 -8.77 6.75
N MET A 89 10.67 -8.07 6.20
CA MET A 89 12.03 -8.05 6.75
C MET A 89 12.05 -7.48 8.17
N ALA A 90 11.37 -6.36 8.43
CA ALA A 90 11.28 -5.78 9.76
C ALA A 90 10.63 -6.74 10.76
N ALA A 91 9.54 -7.40 10.37
CA ALA A 91 8.87 -8.40 11.21
C ALA A 91 9.77 -9.61 11.50
N ALA A 92 10.53 -10.09 10.52
CA ALA A 92 11.48 -11.19 10.68
C ALA A 92 12.62 -10.81 11.66
N ILE A 93 13.18 -9.61 11.51
CA ILE A 93 14.23 -9.10 12.40
C ILE A 93 13.69 -8.98 13.84
N LEU A 94 12.53 -8.37 14.04
CA LEU A 94 11.93 -8.23 15.36
C LEU A 94 11.63 -9.58 16.02
N HIS A 95 11.19 -10.56 15.22
CA HIS A 95 10.96 -11.92 15.68
C HIS A 95 12.25 -12.59 16.17
N VAL A 96 13.35 -12.45 15.43
CA VAL A 96 14.68 -12.96 15.83
C VAL A 96 15.19 -12.26 17.11
N LEU A 97 14.89 -10.97 17.27
CA LEU A 97 15.27 -10.19 18.46
C LEU A 97 14.38 -10.44 19.68
N GLY A 98 13.42 -11.37 19.61
CA GLY A 98 12.52 -11.70 20.72
C GLY A 98 11.50 -10.62 21.04
N LYS A 99 11.27 -9.65 20.13
CA LYS A 99 10.20 -8.66 20.25
C LYS A 99 8.94 -9.19 19.53
N LYS A 100 7.78 -8.92 20.13
CA LYS A 100 6.47 -9.30 19.59
C LYS A 100 6.21 -8.68 18.20
#